data_AF-A0A934VN97-F1
#
_entry.id   AF-A0A934VN97-F1
#
_cell.length_a   1.000
_cell.length_b   1.000
_cell.length_c   1.000
_cell.angle_alpha   90.00
_cell.angle_beta   90.00
_cell.angle_gamma   90.00
#
_symmetry.space_group_name_H-M   'P 1'
#
loop_
_entity.id
_entity.type
_entity.pdbx_description
1 polymer ?
#
loop_
_entity_poly.entity_id
_entity_poly.type
_entity_poly.pdbx_seq_one_letter_code
_entity_poly.pdbx_strand_id
1 'polypeptide(L)'
;MKSKPNLTRFTYETAAFEGWRLCISRGGKTFTKYYSDKQFGGPRQSLAAAESKLAALKDLLENSRKMNGKLTQTTIRKAEKLLKEG
;
A
#
# COMPACT_ATOMS: atom_id res chain seq x y z
N MET A 1 -17.86 9.02 6.49
CA MET A 1 -16.67 8.85 5.63
C MET A 1 -16.68 7.44 5.07
N LYS A 2 -16.67 7.25 3.74
CA LYS A 2 -16.55 5.91 3.14
C LYS A 2 -15.14 5.38 3.39
N SER A 3 -15.00 4.45 4.31
CA SER A 3 -13.75 3.73 4.57
C SER A 3 -13.26 3.10 3.26
N LYS A 4 -12.10 3.53 2.75
CA LYS A 4 -11.49 2.88 1.58
C LYS A 4 -10.78 1.60 2.07
N PRO A 5 -11.18 0.40 1.63
CA PRO A 5 -10.56 -0.83 2.10
C PRO A 5 -9.07 -0.83 1.75
N ASN A 6 -8.22 -1.10 2.75
CA ASN A 6 -6.75 -1.12 2.68
C ASN A 6 -6.05 0.27 2.60
N LEU A 7 -6.79 1.38 2.68
CA LEU A 7 -6.23 2.74 2.77
C LEU A 7 -6.78 3.46 4.01
N THR A 8 -5.88 3.82 4.92
CA THR A 8 -6.22 4.59 6.12
C THR A 8 -5.61 5.98 6.02
N ARG A 9 -6.41 7.03 6.16
CA ARG A 9 -5.88 8.39 6.34
C ARG A 9 -5.19 8.45 7.70
N PHE A 10 -3.96 8.97 7.72
CA PHE A 10 -3.19 9.13 8.95
C PHE A 10 -2.93 10.63 9.17
N THR A 11 -3.34 11.14 10.33
CA THR A 11 -3.12 12.52 10.78
C THR A 11 -2.64 12.44 12.23
N TYR A 12 -1.43 12.90 12.53
CA TYR A 12 -0.99 13.09 13.92
C TYR A 12 -1.36 14.52 14.35
N GLU A 13 -2.07 14.69 15.46
CA GLU A 13 -2.43 16.02 15.98
C GLU A 13 -1.20 16.90 16.29
N THR A 14 -0.06 16.28 16.60
CA THR A 14 1.16 16.97 17.06
C THR A 14 2.32 16.95 16.05
N ALA A 15 2.21 16.18 14.96
CA ALA A 15 3.24 16.11 13.93
C ALA A 15 2.64 16.46 12.58
N ALA A 16 3.29 17.36 11.84
CA ALA A 16 2.93 17.84 10.49
C ALA A 16 2.99 16.75 9.39
N PHE A 17 2.81 15.48 9.76
CA PHE A 17 2.71 14.33 8.88
C PHE A 17 1.25 13.95 8.73
N GLU A 18 0.65 14.51 7.69
CA GLU A 18 -0.59 14.03 7.11
C GLU A 18 -0.28 13.12 5.93
N GLY A 19 -1.03 12.03 5.78
CA GLY A 19 -0.76 11.06 4.73
C GLY A 19 -1.77 9.94 4.63
N TRP A 20 -1.47 8.99 3.76
CA TRP A 20 -2.23 7.76 3.57
C TRP A 20 -1.37 6.54 3.89
N ARG A 21 -1.91 5.63 4.67
CA ARG A 21 -1.32 4.31 4.95
C ARG A 21 -2.01 3.28 4.08
N LEU A 22 -1.25 2.67 3.19
CA LEU A 22 -1.61 1.45 2.49
C LEU A 22 -1.26 0.26 3.36
N CYS A 23 -2.24 -0.58 3.66
CA CYS A 23 -2.03 -1.82 4.40
C CYS A 23 -2.89 -2.95 3.80
N ILE A 24 -2.24 -3.99 3.27
CA ILE A 24 -2.91 -5.17 2.72
C ILE A 24 -2.25 -6.45 3.23
N SER A 25 -3.05 -7.44 3.61
CA SER A 25 -2.60 -8.75 4.07
C SER A 25 -3.10 -9.83 3.14
N ARG A 26 -2.19 -10.64 2.57
CA ARG A 26 -2.54 -11.73 1.65
C ARG A 26 -1.53 -12.87 1.73
N GLY A 27 -2.02 -14.11 1.70
CA GLY A 27 -1.18 -15.32 1.68
C GLY A 27 -0.14 -15.37 2.82
N GLY A 28 -0.54 -14.93 4.02
CA GLY A 28 0.31 -14.94 5.22
C GLY A 28 1.33 -13.81 5.33
N LYS A 29 1.33 -12.83 4.42
CA LYS A 29 2.21 -11.65 4.48
C LYS A 29 1.40 -10.37 4.50
N THR A 30 1.87 -9.40 5.28
CA THR A 30 1.31 -8.04 5.32
C THR A 30 2.28 -7.08 4.65
N PHE A 31 1.74 -6.22 3.79
CA PHE A 31 2.46 -5.15 3.12
C PHE A 31 1.94 -3.82 3.62
N THR A 32 2.85 -2.96 4.07
CA THR A 32 2.52 -1.64 4.60
C THR A 32 3.41 -0.59 3.96
N LYS A 33 2.81 0.51 3.50
CA LYS A 33 3.52 1.67 2.95
C LYS A 33 2.78 2.95 3.33
N TYR A 34 3.53 4.00 3.59
CA TYR A 34 3.02 5.32 3.91
C TYR A 34 3.28 6.27 2.75
N TYR A 35 2.29 7.09 2.45
CA TYR A 35 2.28 8.13 1.42
C TYR A 35 2.04 9.45 2.11
N SER A 36 3.11 10.20 2.38
CA SER A 36 3.02 11.52 3.02
C SER A 36 2.52 12.56 2.05
N ASP A 37 1.55 13.38 2.47
CA ASP A 37 1.06 14.50 1.67
C ASP A 37 2.21 15.44 1.28
N LYS A 38 3.18 15.65 2.19
CA LYS A 38 4.36 16.49 1.93
C LYS A 38 5.24 15.96 0.79
N GLN A 39 5.38 14.63 0.69
CA GLN A 39 6.20 14.01 -0.36
C GLN A 39 5.48 14.02 -1.71
N PHE A 40 4.16 13.84 -1.70
CA PHE A 40 3.37 13.67 -2.92
C PHE A 40 2.69 14.96 -3.39
N GLY A 41 2.80 16.07 -2.64
CA GLY A 41 2.30 17.40 -3.00
C GLY A 41 0.87 17.72 -2.51
N GLY A 42 0.31 16.88 -1.64
CA GLY A 42 -0.96 17.11 -0.95
C GLY A 42 -1.86 15.88 -0.88
N PRO A 43 -3.00 15.99 -0.15
CA PRO A 43 -3.88 14.87 0.18
C PRO A 43 -4.48 14.15 -1.03
N ARG A 44 -4.73 14.89 -2.12
CA ARG A 44 -5.26 14.32 -3.38
C ARG A 44 -4.20 13.50 -4.11
N GLN A 45 -2.97 14.00 -4.18
CA GLN A 45 -1.88 13.35 -4.92
C GLN A 45 -1.33 12.14 -4.15
N SER A 46 -1.19 12.25 -2.82
CA SER A 46 -0.87 11.11 -1.96
C SER A 46 -1.92 10.01 -2.02
N LEU A 47 -3.22 10.38 -2.09
CA LEU A 47 -4.30 9.42 -2.24
C LEU A 47 -4.22 8.73 -3.61
N ALA A 48 -4.06 9.50 -4.69
CA ALA A 48 -3.93 8.95 -6.04
C ALA A 48 -2.73 7.99 -6.16
N ALA A 49 -1.58 8.35 -5.58
CA ALA A 49 -0.40 7.49 -5.52
C ALA A 49 -0.66 6.20 -4.73
N ALA A 50 -1.30 6.31 -3.56
CA ALA A 50 -1.65 5.16 -2.74
C ALA A 50 -2.67 4.24 -3.45
N GLU A 51 -3.65 4.80 -4.15
CA GLU A 51 -4.65 4.04 -4.92
C GLU A 51 -4.04 3.32 -6.11
N SER A 52 -3.21 4.00 -6.89
CA SER A 52 -2.49 3.41 -8.02
C SER A 52 -1.62 2.23 -7.57
N LYS A 53 -0.85 2.42 -6.49
CA LYS A 53 0.00 1.36 -5.92
C LYS A 53 -0.82 0.23 -5.31
N LEU A 54 -1.95 0.52 -4.67
CA LEU A 54 -2.86 -0.51 -4.16
C LEU A 54 -3.45 -1.35 -5.29
N ALA A 55 -3.87 -0.73 -6.40
CA ALA A 55 -4.40 -1.45 -7.56
C ALA A 55 -3.34 -2.38 -8.16
N ALA A 56 -2.13 -1.87 -8.41
CA ALA A 56 -1.03 -2.67 -8.95
C ALA A 56 -0.60 -3.80 -8.00
N LEU A 57 -0.60 -3.55 -6.69
CA LEU A 57 -0.29 -4.58 -5.69
C LEU A 57 -1.38 -5.65 -5.63
N LYS A 58 -2.66 -5.28 -5.69
CA LYS A 58 -3.77 -6.25 -5.75
C LYS A 58 -3.65 -7.14 -6.98
N ASP A 59 -3.47 -6.55 -8.15
CA ASP A 59 -3.32 -7.29 -9.40
C ASP A 59 -2.14 -8.27 -9.35
N LEU A 60 -0.98 -7.82 -8.86
CA LEU A 60 0.19 -8.69 -8.64
C LEU A 60 -0.14 -9.85 -7.70
N LEU A 61 -0.84 -9.59 -6.59
CA LEU A 61 -1.16 -10.60 -5.57
C LEU A 61 -2.23 -11.59 -6.05
N GLU A 62 -3.19 -11.14 -6.87
CA GLU A 62 -4.23 -11.99 -7.46
C GLU A 62 -3.69 -12.88 -8.57
N ASN A 63 -2.81 -12.34 -9.43
CA ASN A 63 -2.15 -13.09 -10.50
C ASN A 63 -0.96 -13.93 -10.02
N SER A 64 -0.55 -13.78 -8.75
CA SER A 64 0.59 -14.54 -8.22
C SER A 64 0.23 -15.98 -7.86
N ARG A 65 1.13 -16.90 -8.25
CA ARG A 65 1.07 -18.30 -7.80
C ARG A 65 1.31 -18.36 -6.29
N LYS A 66 0.43 -19.07 -5.58
CA LYS A 66 0.57 -19.39 -4.16
C LYS A 66 1.07 -20.83 -4.02
N MET A 67 1.95 -21.07 -3.07
CA MET A 67 2.41 -22.40 -2.67
C MET A 67 1.94 -22.65 -1.25
N ASN A 68 1.20 -23.73 -1.02
CA ASN A 68 0.60 -24.07 0.27
C ASN A 68 -0.21 -22.91 0.90
N GLY A 69 -0.97 -22.19 0.06
CA GLY A 69 -1.76 -21.02 0.49
C GLY A 69 -0.94 -19.77 0.83
N LYS A 70 0.39 -19.84 0.77
CA LYS A 70 1.30 -18.72 1.04
C LYS A 70 1.85 -18.10 -0.25
N LEU A 71 2.14 -16.81 -0.21
CA LEU A 71 2.86 -16.15 -1.30
C LEU A 71 4.28 -16.71 -1.39
N THR A 72 4.78 -16.87 -2.61
CA THR A 72 6.18 -17.25 -2.82
C THR A 72 7.11 -16.09 -2.44
N GLN A 73 8.35 -16.41 -2.06
CA GLN A 73 9.37 -15.39 -1.77
C GLN A 73 9.59 -14.43 -2.96
N THR A 74 9.48 -14.95 -4.19
CA THR A 74 9.59 -14.19 -5.42
C THR A 74 8.48 -13.15 -5.56
N THR A 75 7.23 -13.54 -5.28
CA THR A 75 6.08 -12.61 -5.27
C THR A 75 6.24 -11.55 -4.18
N ILE A 76 6.67 -11.95 -2.98
CA ILE A 76 6.88 -11.02 -1.86
C ILE A 76 7.92 -9.96 -2.24
N ARG A 77 9.07 -10.38 -2.80
CA ARG A 77 10.11 -9.45 -3.26
C ARG A 77 9.62 -8.50 -4.35
N LYS A 78 8.83 -8.98 -5.31
CA LYS A 78 8.20 -8.13 -6.34
C LYS A 78 7.25 -7.10 -5.73
N ALA A 79 6.41 -7.52 -4.79
CA ALA A 79 5.48 -6.63 -4.08
C ALA A 79 6.21 -5.57 -3.26
N GLU A 80 7.26 -5.95 -2.51
CA GLU A 80 8.09 -5.01 -1.74
C GLU A 80 8.82 -4.02 -2.65
N LYS A 81 9.34 -4.48 -3.80
CA LYS A 81 9.95 -3.61 -4.80
C LYS A 81 8.95 -2.59 -5.36
N LEU A 82 7.75 -3.05 -5.71
CA LEU A 82 6.66 -2.19 -6.22
C LEU A 82 6.29 -1.06 -5.24
N LEU A 83 6.33 -1.35 -3.93
CA LEU A 83 6.08 -0.36 -2.86
C LEU A 83 7.28 0.54 -2.56
N LYS A 84 8.50 0.15 -2.95
CA LYS A 84 9.71 0.98 -2.84
C LYS A 84 9.87 1.95 -4.01
N GLU A 85 9.45 1.57 -5.21
CA GLU A 85 9.59 2.37 -6.44
C GLU A 85 8.50 3.47 -6.55
N GLY A 86 8.33 4.29 -5.53
CA GLY A 86 7.33 5.36 -5.50
C GLY A 86 7.49 6.31 -4.34
#